data_AF-A0A359B899-F1
#
_entry.id   AF-A0A359B899-F1
#
_cell.length_a   1.000
_cell.length_b   1.000
_cell.length_c   1.000
_cell.angle_alpha   90.00
_cell.angle_beta   90.00
_cell.angle_gamma   90.00
#
_symmetry.space_group_name_H-M   'P 1'
#
loop_
_entity.id
_entity.type
_entity.pdbx_description
1 polymer ?
#
loop_
_entity_poly.entity_id
_entity_poly.type
_entity_poly.pdbx_seq_one_letter_code
_entity_poly.pdbx_strand_id
1 'polypeptide(L)' 'MKDQNERDERVKEIEAEIADIKRRLPAHSVKPAMISQLEELEEELEQLKKEN' A
#
# COMPACT_ATOMS: atom_id res chain seq x y z
N MET A 1 4.87 -22.13 8.20
CA MET A 1 4.51 -21.09 9.19
C MET A 1 5.40 -19.85 9.10
N LYS A 2 6.53 -19.84 8.36
CA LYS A 2 7.31 -18.61 8.13
C LYS A 2 6.61 -17.65 7.15
N ASP A 3 5.94 -18.23 6.16
CA ASP A 3 5.35 -17.50 5.03
C ASP A 3 4.11 -16.66 5.40
N GLN A 4 3.50 -16.85 6.58
CA GLN A 4 2.42 -15.99 7.05
C GLN A 4 2.93 -14.77 7.80
N ASN A 5 4.03 -14.90 8.57
CA ASN A 5 4.65 -13.75 9.22
C ASN A 5 5.21 -12.76 8.20
N GLU A 6 5.89 -13.25 7.16
CA GLU A 6 6.46 -12.39 6.11
C GLU A 6 5.37 -11.67 5.30
N ARG A 7 4.22 -12.33 5.08
CA ARG A 7 3.05 -11.71 4.45
C ARG A 7 2.43 -10.64 5.36
N ASP A 8 2.22 -10.94 6.64
CA ASP A 8 1.65 -10.00 7.59
C ASP A 8 2.55 -8.76 7.80
N GLU A 9 3.87 -8.96 7.77
CA GLU A 9 4.86 -7.88 7.75
C GLU A 9 4.73 -7.04 6.48
N ARG A 10 4.65 -7.68 5.30
CA ARG A 10 4.48 -6.99 4.02
C ARG A 10 3.17 -6.19 3.96
N VAL A 11 2.07 -6.75 4.44
CA VAL A 11 0.76 -6.07 4.55
C VAL A 11 0.89 -4.79 5.39
N LYS A 12 1.56 -4.86 6.54
CA LYS A 12 1.76 -3.69 7.42
C LYS A 12 2.64 -2.63 6.78
N GLU A 13 3.68 -3.03 6.05
CA GLU A 13 4.53 -2.09 5.31
C GLU A 13 3.73 -1.34 4.25
N ILE A 14 2.98 -2.06 3.42
CA ILE A 14 2.16 -1.48 2.35
C ILE A 14 1.11 -0.52 2.94
N GLU A 15 0.42 -0.91 4.03
CA GLU A 15 -0.53 -0.03 4.71
C GLU A 15 0.12 1.26 5.25
N ALA A 16 1.34 1.16 5.79
CA ALA A 16 2.09 2.32 6.26
C ALA A 16 2.51 3.25 5.12
N GLU A 17 2.98 2.70 3.99
CA GLU A 17 3.34 3.46 2.78
C GLU A 17 2.12 4.19 2.20
N ILE A 18 0.99 3.49 2.06
CA ILE A 18 -0.29 4.08 1.62
C ILE A 18 -0.69 5.25 2.51
N ALA A 19 -0.62 5.08 3.83
CA ALA A 19 -0.99 6.13 4.79
C ALA A 19 -0.07 7.35 4.69
N ASP A 20 1.23 7.16 4.50
CA ASP A 20 2.18 8.25 4.36
C ASP A 20 2.01 8.99 3.02
N ILE A 21 1.78 8.27 1.92
CA ILE A 21 1.46 8.88 0.61
C ILE A 21 0.18 9.70 0.70
N LYS A 22 -0.90 9.13 1.28
CA LYS A 22 -2.17 9.84 1.49
C LYS A 22 -2.01 11.08 2.37
N ARG A 23 -1.16 11.02 3.40
CA ARG A 23 -0.87 12.16 4.28
C ARG A 23 -0.08 13.27 3.57
N ARG A 24 0.84 12.90 2.67
CA ARG A 24 1.68 13.85 1.91
C ARG A 24 0.99 14.37 0.65
N LEU A 25 -0.13 13.77 0.25
CA LEU A 25 -0.84 14.13 -0.96
C LEU A 25 -1.35 15.57 -0.87
N PRO A 26 -0.96 16.46 -1.80
CA PRO A 26 -1.44 17.84 -1.77
C PRO A 26 -2.92 17.90 -2.16
N ALA A 27 -3.76 18.51 -1.32
CA ALA A 27 -5.22 18.61 -1.54
C ALA A 27 -5.63 19.26 -2.87
N HIS A 28 -4.74 20.06 -3.48
CA HIS A 28 -5.00 20.79 -4.72
C HIS A 28 -4.03 20.45 -5.86
N SER A 29 -3.06 19.56 -5.65
CA SER A 29 -2.08 19.20 -6.69
C SER A 29 -1.66 17.75 -6.51
N VAL A 30 -2.61 16.88 -6.84
CA VAL A 30 -2.41 15.45 -6.81
C VAL A 30 -1.42 15.08 -7.92
N LYS A 31 -0.22 14.62 -7.53
CA LYS A 31 0.80 14.23 -8.50
C LYS A 31 0.42 12.87 -9.11
N PRO A 32 0.34 12.74 -10.45
CA PRO A 32 -0.01 11.46 -11.09
C PRO A 32 0.86 10.30 -10.64
N ALA A 33 2.18 10.52 -10.49
CA ALA A 33 3.11 9.51 -10.00
C ALA A 33 2.80 9.01 -8.57
N MET A 34 2.27 9.88 -7.69
CA MET A 34 1.87 9.48 -6.34
C MET A 34 0.56 8.69 -6.35
N ILE A 35 -0.34 8.99 -7.29
CA ILE A 35 -1.59 8.22 -7.47
C ILE A 35 -1.28 6.86 -8.04
N SER A 36 -0.47 6.76 -9.09
CA SER A 36 -0.07 5.46 -9.64
C SER A 36 0.64 4.60 -8.59
N GLN A 37 1.54 5.18 -7.79
CA GLN A 37 2.17 4.46 -6.68
C GLN A 37 1.15 4.01 -5.63
N LEU A 38 0.16 4.84 -5.31
CA LEU A 38 -0.89 4.49 -4.36
C LEU A 38 -1.76 3.34 -4.90
N GLU A 39 -2.15 3.38 -6.17
CA GLU A 39 -2.95 2.34 -6.84
C GLU A 39 -2.19 1.00 -6.86
N GLU A 40 -0.89 1.00 -7.19
CA GLU A 40 -0.05 -0.20 -7.17
C GLU A 40 0.03 -0.83 -5.77
N LEU A 41 0.23 -0.01 -4.74
CA LEU A 41 0.28 -0.47 -3.36
C LEU A 41 -1.08 -1.00 -2.87
N GLU A 42 -2.17 -0.34 -3.23
CA GLU A 42 -3.53 -0.78 -2.88
C GLU A 42 -3.88 -2.12 -3.57
N GLU A 43 -3.47 -2.30 -4.81
CA GLU A 43 -3.66 -3.55 -5.56
C GLU A 43 -2.82 -4.69 -4.97
N GLU A 44 -1.55 -4.45 -4.64
CA GLU A 44 -0.67 -5.44 -3.96
C GLU A 44 -1.27 -5.87 -2.62
N LEU A 45 -1.76 -4.91 -1.82
CA LEU A 45 -2.44 -5.17 -0.55
C LEU A 45 -3.69 -6.04 -0.73
N GLU A 46 -4.49 -5.76 -1.75
CA GLU A 46 -5.70 -6.51 -2.03
C GLU A 46 -5.38 -7.95 -2.43
N GLN A 47 -4.35 -8.18 -3.25
CA GLN A 47 -3.89 -9.52 -3.62
C GLN A 47 -3.44 -10.31 -2.39
N LEU A 48 -2.59 -9.71 -1.55
CA LEU A 48 -2.10 -10.34 -0.32
C LEU A 48 -3.22 -10.69 0.65
N LYS A 49 -4.30 -9.90 0.68
CA LYS A 49 -5.49 -10.16 1.51
C LYS A 49 -6.44 -11.20 0.91
N LYS A 50 -6.52 -11.30 -0.42
CA LYS A 50 -7.37 -12.26 -1.14
C LYS A 50 -6.79 -13.68 -1.16
N GLU A 51 -5.46 -13.81 -1.12
CA GLU A 51 -4.78 -15.11 -1.08
C GLU A 51 -4.86 -15.84 0.29
N ASN A 52 -5.76 -15.41 1.19
CA ASN A 52 -5.91 -15.91 2.56
C ASN A 52 -7.22 -16.67 2.77
#